data_AF-A0A972BDS5-F1
#
_entry.id   AF-A0A972BDS5-F1
#
_cell.length_a   1.000
_cell.length_b   1.000
_cell.length_c   1.000
_cell.angle_alpha   90.00
_cell.angle_beta   90.00
_cell.angle_gamma   90.00
#
_symmetry.space_group_name_H-M   'P 1'
#
loop_
_entity.id
_entity.type
_entity.pdbx_description
1 polymer ?
#
loop_
_entity_poly.entity_id
_entity_poly.type
_entity_poly.pdbx_seq_one_letter_code
_entity_poly.pdbx_strand_id
1 'polypeptide(L)' 'MKRAFIEIQVPSGVWQRFTECNAHPANLKTMLDAALRSQSWVTKARALDTQTGQILDMAFK' A
#
# COMPACT_ATOMS: atom_id res chain seq x y z
N MET A 1 -6.48 -14.59 -9.85
CA MET A 1 -5.32 -14.02 -9.13
C MET A 1 -5.84 -13.04 -8.10
N LYS A 2 -5.38 -13.11 -6.83
CA LYS A 2 -5.76 -12.13 -5.81
C LYS A 2 -5.14 -10.76 -6.12
N ARG A 3 -5.87 -9.69 -5.85
CA ARG A 3 -5.40 -8.30 -6.05
C ARG A 3 -5.40 -7.55 -4.74
N ALA A 4 -4.56 -6.53 -4.67
CA ALA A 4 -4.42 -5.66 -3.51
C ALA A 4 -4.47 -4.19 -3.89
N PHE A 5 -5.13 -3.38 -3.07
CA PHE A 5 -4.99 -1.93 -3.10
C PHE A 5 -3.81 -1.52 -2.25
N ILE A 6 -2.96 -0.66 -2.79
CA ILE A 6 -1.92 0.01 -2.02
C ILE A 6 -2.47 1.37 -1.63
N GLU A 7 -2.43 1.66 -0.34
CA GLU A 7 -2.83 2.94 0.22
C GLU A 7 -1.68 3.58 0.95
N ILE A 8 -1.62 4.91 0.91
CA ILE A 8 -0.67 5.74 1.65
C ILE A 8 -1.42 6.55 2.70
N GLN A 9 -0.78 6.76 3.85
CA GLN A 9 -1.33 7.66 4.86
C GLN A 9 -0.90 9.10 4.53
N VAL A 10 -1.87 9.98 4.29
CA VAL A 10 -1.62 11.41 4.10
C VAL A 10 -1.39 12.11 5.45
N PRO A 11 -0.79 13.31 5.50
CA PRO A 11 -0.49 14.00 6.75
C PRO A 11 -1.71 14.25 7.66
N SER A 12 -2.91 14.33 7.10
CA SER A 12 -4.17 14.43 7.85
C SER A 12 -4.58 13.13 8.55
N GLY A 13 -3.81 12.04 8.39
CA GLY A 13 -4.08 10.72 8.98
C GLY A 13 -5.00 9.84 8.14
N VAL A 14 -5.58 10.37 7.06
CA VAL A 14 -6.47 9.64 6.14
C VAL A 14 -5.66 8.68 5.27
N TRP A 15 -6.23 7.52 4.96
CA TRP A 15 -5.68 6.58 3.99
C TRP A 15 -6.25 6.87 2.61
N GLN A 16 -5.37 6.99 1.62
CA GLN A 16 -5.74 7.24 0.24
C GLN A 16 -5.18 6.15 -0.66
N ARG A 17 -6.00 5.67 -1.61
CA ARG A 17 -5.55 4.73 -2.64
C ARG A 17 -4.47 5.35 -3.50
N PHE A 18 -3.34 4.65 -3.59
CA PHE A 18 -2.19 5.01 -4.41
C PHE A 18 -2.17 4.22 -5.71
N THR A 19 -2.28 2.89 -5.62
CA THR A 19 -2.30 2.00 -6.80
C THR A 19 -2.98 0.68 -6.50
N GLU A 20 -3.09 -0.18 -7.51
CA GLU A 20 -3.56 -1.56 -7.41
C GLU A 20 -2.50 -2.50 -7.99
N CYS A 21 -2.27 -3.64 -7.34
CA CYS A 21 -1.33 -4.65 -7.83
C CYS A 21 -1.81 -6.07 -7.54
N ASN A 22 -1.08 -7.06 -8.06
CA ASN A 22 -1.31 -8.46 -7.70
C ASN A 22 -0.86 -8.70 -6.24
N ALA A 23 -1.65 -9.45 -5.47
CA ALA A 23 -1.41 -9.72 -4.06
C ALA A 23 -0.25 -10.70 -3.77
N HIS A 24 0.57 -11.03 -4.77
CA HIS A 24 1.79 -11.80 -4.57
C HIS A 24 2.78 -11.01 -3.69
N PRO A 25 3.38 -11.60 -2.64
CA PRO A 25 4.22 -10.87 -1.67
C PRO A 25 5.33 -10.01 -2.29
N ALA A 26 5.99 -10.51 -3.34
CA ALA A 26 7.02 -9.74 -4.06
C ALA A 26 6.47 -8.44 -4.68
N ASN A 27 5.28 -8.48 -5.28
CA ASN A 27 4.64 -7.31 -5.88
C ASN A 27 4.18 -6.32 -4.80
N LEU A 28 3.63 -6.82 -3.70
CA LEU A 28 3.24 -5.99 -2.56
C LEU A 28 4.44 -5.20 -2.03
N LYS A 29 5.55 -5.88 -1.75
CA LYS A 29 6.77 -5.24 -1.28
C LYS A 29 7.26 -4.17 -2.25
N THR A 30 7.36 -4.50 -3.54
CA THR A 30 7.81 -3.53 -4.55
C THR A 30 6.92 -2.29 -4.60
N MET A 31 5.59 -2.46 -4.51
CA MET A 31 4.65 -1.35 -4.60
C MET A 31 4.59 -0.53 -3.31
N LEU A 32 4.72 -1.17 -2.14
CA LEU A 32 4.83 -0.49 -0.85
C LEU A 32 6.10 0.37 -0.78
N ASP A 33 7.25 -0.19 -1.16
CA ASP A 33 8.52 0.54 -1.23
C ASP A 33 8.46 1.69 -2.24
N ALA A 34 7.76 1.49 -3.37
CA ALA A 34 7.53 2.55 -4.35
C ALA A 34 6.62 3.66 -3.79
N ALA A 35 5.55 3.30 -3.08
CA ALA A 35 4.64 4.26 -2.45
C ALA A 35 5.36 5.14 -1.42
N LEU A 36 6.19 4.54 -0.55
CA LEU A 36 6.99 5.26 0.44
C LEU A 36 8.06 6.19 -0.18
N ARG A 37 8.57 5.85 -1.37
CA ARG A 37 9.55 6.67 -2.10
C ARG A 37 8.92 7.69 -3.03
N SER A 38 7.65 7.53 -3.40
CA SER A 38 6.96 8.40 -4.35
C SER A 38 6.87 9.85 -3.87
N GLN A 39 6.76 10.03 -2.55
CA GLN A 39 6.53 11.31 -1.91
C GLN A 39 7.28 11.35 -0.58
N SER A 40 8.03 12.42 -0.33
CA SER A 40 8.88 12.53 0.86
C SER A 40 8.09 12.52 2.18
N TRP A 41 6.85 13.00 2.15
CA TRP A 41 5.93 13.10 3.28
C TRP A 41 5.21 11.79 3.60
N VAL A 42 5.24 10.78 2.73
CA VAL A 42 4.63 9.48 3.02
C VAL A 42 5.51 8.73 4.01
N THR A 43 4.95 8.44 5.17
CA THR A 43 5.62 7.68 6.24
C THR A 43 5.08 6.26 6.38
N LYS A 44 3.86 6.00 5.90
CA LYS A 44 3.18 4.70 6.00
C LYS A 44 2.47 4.37 4.70
N ALA A 45 2.61 3.11 4.29
CA ALA A 45 1.85 2.51 3.20
C ALA A 45 1.30 1.15 3.64
N ARG A 46 0.12 0.78 3.16
CA ARG A 46 -0.51 -0.53 3.46
C ARG A 46 -1.06 -1.17 2.20
N ALA A 47 -1.02 -2.49 2.18
CA ALA A 47 -1.66 -3.31 1.16
C ALA A 47 -2.96 -3.90 1.75
N LEU A 48 -4.07 -3.73 1.03
CA LEU A 48 -5.38 -4.28 1.39
C LEU A 48 -5.82 -5.28 0.33
N ASP A 49 -6.31 -6.44 0.75
CA ASP A 49 -6.97 -7.38 -0.17
C ASP A 49 -8.21 -6.71 -0.78
N THR A 50 -8.31 -6.74 -2.11
CA THR A 50 -9.39 -6.08 -2.85
C THR A 50 -10.78 -6.69 -2.59
N GLN A 51 -10.86 -7.94 -2.13
CA GLN A 51 -12.11 -8.66 -1.88
C GLN A 51 -12.51 -8.61 -0.42
N THR A 52 -11.56 -8.86 0.49
CA THR A 52 -11.86 -8.97 1.93
C THR A 52 -11.61 -7.68 2.70
N GLY A 53 -10.88 -6.71 2.12
CA GLY A 53 -10.44 -5.51 2.81
C GLY A 53 -9.41 -5.78 3.92
N GLN A 54 -8.92 -7.02 4.04
CA GLN A 54 -7.93 -7.40 5.04
C GLN A 54 -6.59 -6.76 4.72
N ILE A 55 -5.87 -6.33 5.75
CA ILE A 55 -4.49 -5.87 5.61
C ILE A 55 -3.63 -7.08 5.26
N LEU A 56 -3.01 -7.03 4.08
CA LEU A 56 -2.09 -8.06 3.60
C LEU A 56 -0.66 -7.78 4.06
N ASP A 57 -0.26 -6.51 4.04
CA ASP A 57 1.08 -6.08 4.43
C ASP A 57 1.10 -4.57 4.74
N MET A 58 2.14 -4.10 5.42
CA MET A 58 2.33 -2.70 5.77
C MET A 58 3.81 -2.34 5.78
N ALA A 59 4.13 -1.17 5.25
CA ALA A 59 5.48 -0.64 5.22
C ALA A 59 5.54 0.75 5.85
N PHE A 60 6.69 1.03 6.45
CA PHE A 60 6.98 2.27 7.16
C PHE A 60 8.33 2.81 6.69
N LYS A 61 8.46 4.14 6.68
CA LYS A 61 9.72 4.83 6.39
C LYS A 61 10.51 5.10 7.65
#